data_AF-A0A3N5NQ43-F1
#
_entry.id   AF-A0A3N5NQ43-F1
#
_cell.length_a   1.000
_cell.length_b   1.000
_cell.length_c   1.000
_cell.angle_alpha   90.00
_cell.angle_beta   90.00
_cell.angle_gamma   90.00
#
_symmetry.space_group_name_H-M   'P 1'
#
loop_
_entity.id
_entity.type
_entity.pdbx_description
1 polymer ?
#
loop_
_entity_poly.entity_id
_entity_poly.type
_entity_poly.pdbx_seq_one_letter_code
_entity_poly.pdbx_strand_id
1 'polypeptide(L)' 'MAITVKSKIEKGWIRLPKRVGLQDGTRVIVRIEPMLKTKEKQKIITELSGAWSDDPTIMPIFEELEQERHRYLGREVNF' A
#
# COMPACT_ATOMS: atom_id res chain seq x y z
N MET A 1 -35.98 7.55 -3.74
CA MET A 1 -35.01 7.95 -4.79
C MET A 1 -33.65 7.42 -4.38
N ALA A 2 -32.93 6.71 -5.26
CA ALA A 2 -31.62 6.17 -4.99
C ALA A 2 -30.57 6.87 -5.85
N ILE A 3 -29.45 7.28 -5.24
CA ILE A 3 -28.35 7.97 -5.92
C ILE A 3 -27.11 7.07 -5.80
N THR A 4 -26.54 6.70 -6.95
CA THR A 4 -25.28 5.93 -7.00
C THR A 4 -24.18 6.85 -7.50
N VAL A 5 -23.11 7.01 -6.71
CA VAL A 5 -21.96 7.85 -7.06
C VAL A 5 -20.66 7.16 -6.71
N LYS A 6 -19.64 7.36 -7.55
CA LYS A 6 -18.25 7.08 -7.17
C LYS A 6 -17.75 8.23 -6.31
N SER A 7 -17.34 7.92 -5.09
CA SER A 7 -16.93 8.91 -4.11
C SER A 7 -15.72 8.40 -3.32
N LYS A 8 -14.98 9.33 -2.74
CA LYS A 8 -13.87 9.05 -1.83
C LYS A 8 -14.31 9.39 -0.41
N ILE A 9 -14.01 8.48 0.52
CA ILE A 9 -14.16 8.71 1.95
C ILE A 9 -12.89 9.40 2.45
N GLU A 10 -13.01 10.60 3.01
CA GLU A 10 -11.90 11.36 3.57
C GLU A 10 -12.25 11.82 4.99
N LYS A 11 -11.45 11.43 5.99
CA LYS A 11 -11.66 11.81 7.41
C LYS A 11 -13.08 11.50 7.93
N GLY A 12 -13.65 10.38 7.51
CA GLY A 12 -15.02 9.98 7.90
C GLY A 12 -16.14 10.66 7.10
N TRP A 13 -15.81 11.56 6.17
CA TRP A 13 -16.79 12.23 5.30
C TRP A 13 -16.84 11.57 3.91
N ILE A 14 -18.05 11.32 3.40
CA ILE A 14 -18.27 10.89 2.01
C ILE A 14 -18.36 12.14 1.14
N ARG A 15 -17.34 12.41 0.33
CA ARG A 15 -17.34 13.59 -0.55
C ARG A 15 -18.08 13.32 -1.84
N LEU A 16 -19.29 13.83 -1.96
CA LEU A 16 -20.10 13.68 -3.17
C LEU A 16 -19.49 14.51 -4.32
N PRO A 17 -19.27 13.93 -5.51
CA PRO A 17 -18.62 14.62 -6.63
C PRO A 17 -19.49 15.73 -7.25
N LYS A 18 -20.79 15.72 -6.97
CA LYS A 18 -21.75 16.74 -7.41
C LYS A 18 -22.67 17.09 -6.25
N ARG A 19 -23.18 18.33 -6.25
CA ARG A 19 -24.27 18.71 -5.34
C ARG A 19 -25.46 17.80 -5.60
N VAL A 20 -25.83 17.03 -4.59
CA VAL A 20 -27.08 16.29 -4.59
C VAL A 20 -28.19 17.24 -4.15
N GLY A 21 -29.37 17.15 -4.75
CA GLY A 21 -30.55 17.97 -4.39
C GLY A 21 -31.19 17.55 -3.05
N LEU A 22 -30.39 17.07 -2.10
CA LEU A 22 -30.83 16.71 -0.76
C LEU A 22 -30.68 17.92 0.14
N GLN A 23 -31.73 18.21 0.91
CA GLN A 23 -31.68 19.26 1.92
C GLN A 23 -30.79 18.84 3.09
N ASP A 24 -30.18 19.82 3.76
CA ASP A 24 -29.39 19.53 4.94
C ASP A 24 -30.26 18.89 6.04
N GLY A 25 -29.67 17.97 6.81
CA GLY A 25 -30.39 17.18 7.82
C GLY A 25 -31.27 16.03 7.28
N THR A 26 -31.34 15.83 5.96
CA THR A 26 -32.06 14.68 5.38
C THR A 26 -31.42 13.36 5.82
N ARG A 27 -32.20 12.48 6.45
CA ARG A 27 -31.74 11.12 6.78
C ARG A 27 -31.59 10.29 5.52
N VAL A 28 -30.43 9.65 5.35
CA VAL A 28 -30.12 8.80 4.21
C VAL A 28 -29.58 7.43 4.66
N ILE A 29 -29.84 6.41 3.85
CA ILE A 29 -29.21 5.09 4.00
C ILE A 29 -28.06 5.03 3.02
N VAL A 30 -26.85 4.74 3.52
CA VAL A 30 -25.64 4.65 2.70
C VAL A 30 -25.27 3.17 2.51
N ARG A 31 -25.15 2.75 1.25
CA ARG A 31 -24.54 1.47 0.88
C ARG A 31 -23.18 1.73 0.26
N ILE A 32 -22.13 1.22 0.90
CA ILE A 32 -20.75 1.39 0.44
C ILE A 32 -20.32 0.10 -0.27
N GLU A 33 -19.96 0.22 -1.54
CA GLU A 33 -19.33 -0.87 -2.30
C GLU A 33 -17.85 -0.55 -2.50
N PRO A 34 -16.93 -1.24 -1.81
CA PRO A 34 -15.51 -0.96 -1.92
C PRO A 34 -15.02 -1.31 -3.33
N MET A 35 -14.48 -0.32 -4.04
CA MET A 35 -13.78 -0.56 -5.29
C MET A 35 -12.40 -1.17 -4.99
N LEU A 36 -12.30 -2.48 -5.10
CA LEU A 36 -11.03 -3.19 -4.96
C LEU A 36 -10.10 -2.84 -6.14
N LYS A 37 -9.12 -1.97 -5.90
CA LYS A 37 -8.04 -1.63 -6.86
C LYS A 37 -7.00 -2.76 -7.01
N THR A 38 -7.42 -4.02 -6.91
CA THR A 38 -6.52 -5.18 -6.83
C THR A 38 -5.61 -5.28 -8.05
N LYS A 39 -6.12 -4.98 -9.27
CA LYS A 39 -5.32 -5.01 -10.50
C LYS A 39 -4.26 -3.90 -10.56
N GLU A 40 -4.58 -2.68 -10.15
CA GLU A 40 -3.62 -1.58 -10.10
C GLU A 40 -2.53 -1.85 -9.06
N LYS A 41 -2.92 -2.33 -7.87
CA LYS A 41 -1.96 -2.75 -6.84
C LYS A 41 -1.08 -3.90 -7.31
N GLN A 42 -1.66 -4.92 -7.94
CA GLN A 42 -0.91 -6.05 -8.48
C GLN A 42 0.11 -5.58 -9.52
N LYS A 43 -0.27 -4.66 -10.41
CA LYS A 43 0.64 -4.08 -11.41
C LYS A 43 1.82 -3.38 -10.74
N ILE A 44 1.58 -2.54 -9.75
CA ILE A 44 2.63 -1.85 -8.99
C ILE A 44 3.57 -2.86 -8.30
N ILE A 45 3.01 -3.89 -7.66
CA ILE A 45 3.81 -4.93 -7.01
C ILE A 45 4.67 -5.67 -8.03
N THR A 46 4.10 -6.03 -9.18
CA THR A 46 4.84 -6.71 -10.25
C THR A 46 5.93 -5.84 -10.85
N GLU A 47 5.71 -4.53 -11.01
CA GLU A 47 6.72 -3.59 -11.52
C GLU A 47 7.86 -3.34 -10.51
N LEU A 48 7.55 -3.31 -9.20
CA LEU A 48 8.56 -3.08 -8.17
C LEU A 48 9.32 -4.35 -7.77
N SER A 49 8.67 -5.51 -7.83
CA SER A 49 9.28 -6.78 -7.46
C SER A 49 10.36 -7.16 -8.49
N GLY A 50 11.59 -7.35 -8.04
CA GLY A 50 12.71 -7.68 -8.92
C GLY A 50 13.33 -6.46 -9.63
N ALA A 51 12.89 -5.23 -9.33
CA ALA A 51 13.55 -4.01 -9.85
C ALA A 51 15.05 -3.91 -9.49
N TRP A 52 15.46 -4.63 -8.45
CA TRP A 52 16.83 -4.74 -7.98
C TRP A 52 17.55 -6.02 -8.43
N SER A 53 16.85 -6.93 -9.11
CA SER A 53 17.41 -8.25 -9.46
C SER A 53 18.56 -8.17 -10.46
N ASP A 54 18.50 -7.19 -11.37
CA ASP A 54 19.51 -6.95 -12.40
C ASP A 54 20.48 -5.82 -12.02
N ASP A 55 20.41 -5.28 -10.79
CA ASP A 55 21.29 -4.19 -10.35
C ASP A 55 22.68 -4.74 -9.96
N PRO A 56 23.73 -4.46 -10.76
CA PRO A 56 25.06 -5.00 -10.50
C PRO A 56 25.73 -4.40 -9.26
N THR A 57 25.22 -3.28 -8.74
CA THR A 57 25.77 -2.62 -7.54
C THR A 57 25.40 -3.34 -6.25
N ILE A 58 24.40 -4.22 -6.30
CA ILE A 58 23.88 -4.93 -5.13
C ILE A 58 24.69 -6.19 -4.81
N MET A 59 25.26 -6.86 -5.83
CA MET A 59 26.04 -8.09 -5.62
C MET A 59 27.25 -7.89 -4.68
N PRO A 60 28.07 -6.82 -4.85
CA PRO A 60 29.21 -6.57 -3.95
C PRO A 60 28.79 -6.38 -2.48
N ILE A 61 27.61 -5.79 -2.23
CA ILE A 61 27.08 -5.59 -0.87
C ILE A 61 26.79 -6.94 -0.21
N PHE A 62 26.17 -7.87 -0.95
CA PHE A 62 25.90 -9.21 -0.43
C PHE A 62 27.17 -10.02 -0.21
N GLU A 63 28.19 -9.87 -1.07
CA GLU A 63 29.49 -10.51 -0.88
C GLU A 63 30.20 -10.00 0.38
N GLU A 64 30.15 -8.69 0.64
CA GLU A 64 30.72 -8.10 1.86
C GLU A 64 30.02 -8.62 3.12
N LEU A 65 28.69 -8.59 3.14
CA LEU A 65 27.89 -9.14 4.25
C LEU A 65 28.18 -10.63 4.49
N GLU A 66 28.39 -11.38 3.42
CA GLU A 66 28.74 -12.80 3.51
C GLU A 66 30.11 -13.00 4.16
N GLN A 67 31.10 -12.17 3.81
CA GLN A 67 32.41 -12.20 4.44
C GLN A 67 32.34 -11.82 5.93
N GLU A 68 31.58 -10.78 6.28
CA GLU A 68 31.39 -10.38 7.67
C GLU A 68 30.76 -11.51 8.50
N ARG A 69 29.74 -12.17 7.95
CA ARG A 69 29.07 -13.31 8.59
C ARG A 69 30.03 -14.47 8.85
N HIS A 70 30.92 -14.78 7.90
CA HIS A 70 31.93 -15.82 8.08
C HIS A 70 33.02 -15.43 9.10
N ARG A 71 33.33 -14.14 9.23
CA ARG A 71 34.31 -13.63 10.20
C ARG A 71 33.73 -13.46 11.60
N TYR A 72 32.40 -13.45 11.74
CA TYR A 72 31.73 -13.22 13.01
C TYR A 72 31.85 -14.45 13.92
N LEU A 73 32.56 -14.30 15.04
CA LEU A 73 32.84 -15.37 16.02
C LEU A 73 31.77 -15.50 17.12
N GLY A 74 30.64 -14.79 17.01
CA GLY A 74 29.65 -14.71 18.07
C GLY A 74 29.94 -13.59 19.07
N ARG A 75 29.04 -13.42 20.06
CA ARG A 75 29.27 -12.51 21.19
C ARG A 75 29.97 -13.29 22.30
N GLU A 76 30.96 -12.67 22.93
CA GLU A 76 31.51 -13.21 24.18
C GLU A 76 30.42 -13.28 25.24
N VAL A 77 30.28 -14.45 25.86
CA VAL A 77 29.36 -14.69 26.97
C VAL A 77 30.21 -14.94 28.21
N ASN A 78 30.18 -14.00 29.16
CA ASN A 78 30.77 -14.20 30.47
C ASN A 78 29.75 -14.93 31.34
N PHE A 79 30.12 -16.13 31.81
CA PHE A 79 29.36 -16.92 32.76
C PHE A 79 29.76 -16.57 34.20
#